data_AF-A0A7R9SW32-F1
#
_entry.id   AF-A0A7R9SW32-F1
#
_cell.length_a   1.000
_cell.length_b   1.000
_cell.length_c   1.000
_cell.angle_alpha   90.00
_cell.angle_beta   90.00
_cell.angle_gamma   90.00
#
_symmetry.space_group_name_H-M   'P 1'
#
loop_
_entity.id
_entity.type
_entity.pdbx_description
1 polymer ?
#
loop_
_entity_poly.entity_id
_entity_poly.type
_entity_poly.pdbx_seq_one_letter_code
_entity_poly.pdbx_strand_id
1 'polypeptide(L)'
;FFFVKLFVRVVVDTYTSLLFFCFCLLLCVLLCVRACACYLSLGLGVDFMGASSSSMAPSTPSMGVGGGLGGVGGGLKGGGGHKQTPPSSSSSSPSPSEKSAKEKPFFGFRITRDLLDKLDNGWETMPVSKTTMTTQEQTQAHKAQQTQVVQAQAQAQAQAQAHASSARASQQHKETARYLKQESGEHARVEARTRELLAREYTAPKKQVPCVSERRACVDCYRLHAEKAAERCRGAVDAYSKCAYSELKDVWTQEMKA
;
A
#
# COMPACT_ATOMS: atom_id res chain seq x y z
N PHE A 1 -42.41 10.79 -5.37
CA PHE A 1 -41.49 10.51 -4.23
C PHE A 1 -40.56 9.32 -4.51
N PHE A 2 -41.04 8.16 -4.97
CA PHE A 2 -40.21 6.97 -5.23
C PHE A 2 -39.09 7.20 -6.28
N PHE A 3 -39.40 7.86 -7.39
CA PHE A 3 -38.43 8.18 -8.45
C PHE A 3 -37.28 9.09 -7.97
N VAL A 4 -37.57 10.05 -7.09
CA VAL A 4 -36.55 10.95 -6.53
C VAL A 4 -35.59 10.17 -5.63
N LYS A 5 -36.12 9.24 -4.82
CA LYS A 5 -35.29 8.41 -3.94
C LYS A 5 -34.41 7.42 -4.70
N LEU A 6 -34.93 6.83 -5.78
CA LEU A 6 -34.16 5.95 -6.65
C LEU A 6 -33.08 6.73 -7.42
N PHE A 7 -33.42 7.91 -7.93
CA PHE A 7 -32.47 8.78 -8.63
C PHE A 7 -31.33 9.22 -7.72
N VAL A 8 -31.63 9.68 -6.49
CA VAL A 8 -30.60 10.07 -5.52
C VAL A 8 -29.69 8.89 -5.18
N ARG A 9 -30.23 7.67 -5.03
CA ARG A 9 -29.42 6.50 -4.71
C ARG A 9 -28.49 6.11 -5.86
N VAL A 10 -28.97 6.09 -7.10
CA VAL A 10 -28.14 5.82 -8.29
C VAL A 10 -27.05 6.88 -8.46
N VAL A 11 -27.39 8.15 -8.26
CA VAL A 11 -26.42 9.26 -8.34
C VAL A 11 -25.35 9.08 -7.26
N VAL A 12 -25.73 8.84 -6.00
CA VAL A 12 -24.76 8.65 -4.90
C VAL A 12 -23.85 7.43 -5.13
N ASP A 13 -24.38 6.30 -5.58
CA ASP A 13 -23.57 5.10 -5.90
C ASP A 13 -22.58 5.36 -7.04
N THR A 14 -23.01 6.11 -8.06
CA THR A 14 -22.16 6.47 -9.20
C THR A 14 -21.03 7.41 -8.76
N TYR A 15 -21.34 8.44 -7.97
CA TYR A 15 -20.33 9.36 -7.43
C TYR A 15 -19.35 8.66 -6.48
N THR A 16 -19.84 7.75 -5.63
CA THR A 16 -18.98 6.99 -4.70
C THR A 16 -18.02 6.08 -5.46
N SER A 17 -18.51 5.42 -6.51
CA SER A 17 -17.67 4.60 -7.41
C SER A 17 -16.61 5.45 -8.12
N LEU A 18 -16.99 6.61 -8.68
CA LEU A 18 -16.07 7.56 -9.31
C LEU A 18 -14.99 8.06 -8.33
N LEU A 19 -15.36 8.42 -7.10
CA LEU A 19 -14.42 8.84 -6.07
C LEU A 19 -13.44 7.72 -5.70
N PHE A 20 -13.93 6.48 -5.60
CA PHE A 20 -13.09 5.31 -5.33
C PHE A 20 -12.08 5.07 -6.46
N PHE A 21 -12.52 5.10 -7.73
CA PHE A 21 -11.61 4.99 -8.87
C PHE A 21 -10.58 6.12 -8.91
N CYS A 22 -10.98 7.36 -8.60
CA CYS A 22 -10.08 8.50 -8.55
C CYS A 22 -9.02 8.34 -7.46
N PHE A 23 -9.43 7.85 -6.27
CA PHE A 23 -8.51 7.58 -5.16
C PHE A 23 -7.51 6.46 -5.49
N CYS A 24 -7.97 5.37 -6.13
CA CYS A 24 -7.09 4.30 -6.60
C CYS A 24 -6.06 4.79 -7.61
N LEU A 25 -6.45 5.64 -8.57
CA LEU A 25 -5.51 6.23 -9.54
C LEU A 25 -4.48 7.14 -8.84
N LEU A 26 -4.92 7.96 -7.88
CA LEU A 26 -4.03 8.83 -7.09
C LEU A 26 -3.00 8.03 -6.31
N LEU A 27 -3.41 6.94 -5.66
CA LEU A 27 -2.51 6.02 -4.97
C LEU A 27 -1.52 5.35 -5.93
N CYS A 28 -1.98 4.94 -7.11
CA CYS A 28 -1.12 4.33 -8.13
C CYS A 28 -0.04 5.30 -8.61
N VAL A 29 -0.41 6.56 -8.89
CA VAL A 29 0.54 7.61 -9.29
C VAL A 29 1.53 7.91 -8.16
N LEU A 30 1.06 8.01 -6.90
CA LEU A 30 1.94 8.23 -5.74
C LEU A 30 2.95 7.09 -5.57
N LEU A 31 2.52 5.84 -5.75
CA LEU A 31 3.41 4.67 -5.69
C LEU A 31 4.43 4.68 -6.83
N CYS A 32 4.03 5.04 -8.06
CA CYS A 32 4.94 5.18 -9.19
C CYS A 32 5.98 6.30 -8.96
N VAL A 33 5.56 7.46 -8.46
CA VAL A 33 6.48 8.57 -8.14
C VAL A 33 7.45 8.16 -7.04
N ARG A 34 6.97 7.46 -6.01
CA ARG A 34 7.83 6.96 -4.92
C ARG A 34 8.83 5.92 -5.43
N ALA A 35 8.39 4.98 -6.27
CA ALA A 35 9.27 3.99 -6.89
C ALA A 35 10.32 4.65 -7.79
N CYS A 36 9.92 5.65 -8.58
CA CYS A 36 10.82 6.41 -9.44
C CYS A 36 11.84 7.22 -8.63
N ALA A 37 11.40 7.87 -7.54
CA ALA A 37 12.29 8.56 -6.60
C ALA A 37 13.29 7.60 -5.94
N CYS A 38 12.86 6.41 -5.52
CA CYS A 38 13.77 5.38 -5.02
C CYS A 38 14.77 4.91 -6.10
N TYR A 39 14.34 4.79 -7.36
CA TYR A 39 15.21 4.42 -8.47
C TYR A 39 16.26 5.50 -8.77
N LEU A 40 15.88 6.79 -8.74
CA LEU A 40 16.82 7.90 -8.88
C LEU A 40 17.78 8.00 -7.68
N SER A 41 17.32 7.76 -6.46
CA SER A 41 18.18 7.77 -5.27
C SER A 41 19.17 6.60 -5.24
N LEU A 42 18.82 5.45 -5.81
CA LEU A 42 19.71 4.28 -5.91
C LEU A 42 20.61 4.33 -7.16
N GLY A 43 20.22 5.08 -8.20
CA GLY A 43 20.94 5.16 -9.48
C GLY A 43 22.11 6.14 -9.54
N LEU A 44 22.29 7.00 -8.54
CA LEU A 44 23.43 7.96 -8.49
C LEU A 44 24.70 7.38 -7.84
N GLY A 45 24.75 6.08 -7.55
CA GLY A 45 25.89 5.42 -6.90
C GLY A 45 26.57 4.30 -7.70
N VAL A 46 26.14 4.03 -8.94
CA VAL A 46 26.87 3.11 -9.82
C VAL A 46 27.78 3.91 -10.73
N ASP A 47 28.95 4.24 -10.18
CA ASP A 47 30.11 4.53 -10.99
C ASP A 47 30.27 3.44 -12.04
N PHE A 48 30.32 3.94 -13.27
CA PHE A 48 30.73 3.32 -14.50
C PHE A 48 32.12 2.66 -14.32
N MET A 49 32.16 1.49 -13.68
CA MET A 49 33.37 0.69 -13.61
C MET A 49 33.53 0.01 -14.97
N GLY A 50 34.56 0.46 -15.68
CA GLY A 50 34.82 0.16 -17.07
C GLY A 50 34.75 -1.32 -17.41
N ALA A 51 34.09 -1.59 -18.53
CA ALA A 51 34.24 -2.83 -19.27
C ALA A 51 35.69 -2.93 -19.79
N SER A 52 36.58 -3.49 -18.98
CA SER A 52 37.84 -4.05 -19.46
C SER A 52 37.56 -5.42 -20.05
N SER A 53 37.48 -5.46 -21.38
CA SER A 53 37.48 -6.67 -22.19
C SER A 53 38.74 -7.49 -21.86
N SER A 54 38.59 -8.62 -21.19
CA SER A 54 39.65 -9.63 -21.08
C SER A 54 39.03 -10.99 -21.30
N SER A 55 39.34 -11.54 -22.47
CA SER A 55 39.08 -12.90 -22.88
C SER A 55 39.78 -13.89 -21.95
N MET A 56 39.03 -14.78 -21.31
CA MET A 56 39.58 -16.02 -20.77
C MET A 56 38.65 -17.18 -21.10
N ALA A 57 39.23 -18.15 -21.79
CA ALA A 57 38.63 -19.39 -22.25
C ALA A 57 38.16 -20.28 -21.09
N PRO A 58 37.18 -21.17 -21.31
CA PRO A 58 36.77 -22.15 -20.32
C PRO A 58 37.67 -23.40 -20.38
N SER A 59 38.44 -23.64 -19.32
CA SER A 59 39.06 -24.94 -19.05
C SER A 59 38.23 -25.69 -18.00
N THR A 60 37.84 -26.90 -18.37
CA THR A 60 37.15 -27.90 -17.57
C THR A 60 38.05 -28.49 -16.48
N PRO A 61 37.47 -28.87 -15.33
CA PRO A 61 37.73 -30.19 -14.75
C PRO A 61 36.39 -30.85 -14.37
N SER A 62 36.03 -32.01 -14.92
CA SER A 62 36.53 -33.35 -14.58
C SER A 62 36.34 -33.75 -13.11
N MET A 63 35.32 -34.59 -12.92
CA MET A 63 35.12 -35.67 -11.94
C MET A 63 35.22 -35.40 -10.42
N GLY A 64 34.08 -35.65 -9.76
CA GLY A 64 33.99 -35.95 -8.33
C GLY A 64 32.73 -36.77 -8.04
N VAL A 65 32.91 -38.08 -7.95
CA VAL A 65 31.91 -39.12 -7.70
C VAL A 65 31.55 -39.18 -6.20
N GLY A 66 30.26 -39.35 -5.89
CA GLY A 66 29.74 -39.79 -4.59
C GLY A 66 28.27 -39.35 -4.43
N GLY A 67 27.25 -40.18 -4.29
CA GLY A 67 27.16 -41.57 -3.81
C GLY A 67 26.36 -41.59 -2.50
N GLY A 68 25.11 -42.08 -2.52
CA GLY A 68 24.28 -42.39 -1.34
C GLY A 68 22.87 -41.75 -1.41
N LEU A 69 21.83 -42.42 -1.93
CA LEU A 69 21.00 -43.53 -1.39
C LEU A 69 19.96 -43.11 -0.32
N GLY A 70 18.68 -43.37 -0.64
CA GLY A 70 17.49 -43.32 0.23
C GLY A 70 16.44 -42.33 -0.31
N GLY A 71 15.40 -42.71 -1.09
CA GLY A 71 14.32 -43.66 -0.76
C GLY A 71 13.42 -43.01 0.29
N VAL A 72 12.16 -42.60 0.08
CA VAL A 72 10.91 -43.21 -0.43
C VAL A 72 9.90 -42.03 -0.51
N GLY A 73 8.94 -41.86 -1.42
CA GLY A 73 7.91 -42.77 -1.93
C GLY A 73 6.52 -42.20 -1.58
N GLY A 74 5.73 -41.82 -2.60
CA GLY A 74 4.30 -41.42 -2.49
C GLY A 74 4.05 -40.00 -3.01
N GLY A 75 3.39 -39.71 -4.14
CA GLY A 75 2.39 -40.48 -4.90
C GLY A 75 0.98 -39.97 -4.56
N LEU A 76 0.41 -39.13 -5.43
CA LEU A 76 -1.02 -38.77 -5.67
C LEU A 76 -1.02 -37.38 -6.36
N LYS A 77 -1.07 -37.23 -7.69
CA LYS A 77 -2.10 -37.53 -8.71
C LYS A 77 -3.37 -36.66 -8.61
N GLY A 78 -3.55 -35.82 -9.65
CA GLY A 78 -4.79 -35.12 -10.01
C GLY A 78 -4.68 -33.60 -9.84
N GLY A 79 -4.60 -32.74 -10.86
CA GLY A 79 -5.14 -32.82 -12.21
C GLY A 79 -6.45 -32.03 -12.27
N GLY A 80 -6.38 -30.73 -12.58
CA GLY A 80 -7.55 -29.86 -12.67
C GLY A 80 -7.18 -28.48 -13.18
N GLY A 81 -6.94 -28.36 -14.49
CA GLY A 81 -6.69 -27.11 -15.17
C GLY A 81 -7.94 -26.23 -15.20
N HIS A 82 -7.81 -24.99 -14.70
CA HIS A 82 -8.72 -23.92 -15.07
C HIS A 82 -7.97 -22.84 -15.84
N LYS A 83 -8.41 -22.75 -17.08
CA LYS A 83 -7.98 -21.91 -18.19
C LYS A 83 -8.24 -20.45 -17.80
N GLN A 84 -7.18 -19.72 -17.45
CA GLN A 84 -7.23 -18.27 -17.36
C GLN A 84 -7.34 -17.70 -18.78
N THR A 85 -8.50 -17.12 -19.09
CA THR A 85 -8.68 -16.25 -20.25
C THR A 85 -8.60 -14.80 -19.80
N PRO A 86 -7.71 -13.98 -20.40
CA PRO A 86 -7.62 -12.55 -20.09
C PRO A 86 -8.62 -11.76 -20.94
N PRO A 87 -9.27 -10.71 -20.41
CA PRO A 87 -9.82 -9.67 -21.26
C PRO A 87 -8.75 -8.61 -21.52
N SER A 88 -8.25 -8.69 -22.75
CA SER A 88 -7.71 -7.65 -23.62
C SER A 88 -7.98 -6.19 -23.22
N SER A 89 -6.87 -5.48 -23.12
CA SER A 89 -6.69 -4.05 -23.30
C SER A 89 -7.26 -3.52 -24.62
N SER A 90 -8.07 -2.46 -24.58
CA SER A 90 -8.31 -1.57 -25.71
C SER A 90 -8.01 -0.13 -25.31
N SER A 91 -6.95 0.37 -25.91
CA SER A 91 -6.45 1.74 -25.95
C SER A 91 -7.40 2.68 -26.70
N SER A 92 -7.71 3.83 -26.11
CA SER A 92 -8.12 5.03 -26.86
C SER A 92 -7.76 6.27 -26.06
N SER A 93 -6.67 6.91 -26.50
CA SER A 93 -6.22 8.23 -26.06
C SER A 93 -7.14 9.33 -26.57
N PRO A 94 -7.39 10.38 -25.77
CA PRO A 94 -7.54 11.73 -26.30
C PRO A 94 -6.49 12.69 -25.70
N SER A 95 -5.92 13.52 -26.58
CA SER A 95 -4.97 14.59 -26.29
C SER A 95 -5.53 15.65 -25.32
N PRO A 96 -4.70 16.26 -24.46
CA PRO A 96 -5.14 17.29 -23.52
C PRO A 96 -4.99 18.70 -24.11
N SER A 97 -6.06 19.48 -24.04
CA SER A 97 -6.06 20.93 -24.29
C SER A 97 -5.85 21.69 -22.99
N GLU A 98 -4.98 22.68 -23.05
CA GLU A 98 -4.63 23.70 -22.04
C GLU A 98 -5.81 24.23 -21.19
N LYS A 99 -5.59 24.39 -19.88
CA LYS A 99 -5.54 25.71 -19.19
C LYS A 99 -5.61 25.58 -17.65
N SER A 100 -4.97 26.56 -17.01
CA SER A 100 -5.18 27.06 -15.64
C SER A 100 -4.43 26.40 -14.48
N ALA A 101 -3.22 26.93 -14.27
CA ALA A 101 -2.75 27.57 -13.04
C ALA A 101 -3.31 27.02 -11.70
N LYS A 102 -2.45 26.32 -10.94
CA LYS A 102 -2.52 26.34 -9.47
C LYS A 102 -1.15 26.07 -8.84
N GLU A 103 -0.90 26.81 -7.77
CA GLU A 103 0.36 27.12 -7.10
C GLU A 103 1.28 25.93 -6.80
N LYS A 104 2.59 26.19 -6.92
CA LYS A 104 3.64 25.34 -6.37
C LYS A 104 3.66 25.48 -4.84
N PRO A 105 3.65 24.38 -4.05
CA PRO A 105 3.96 24.45 -2.64
C PRO A 105 5.44 24.84 -2.47
N PHE A 106 5.65 26.03 -1.92
CA PHE A 106 6.96 26.56 -1.55
C PHE A 106 7.47 25.78 -0.33
N PHE A 107 8.29 24.76 -0.54
CA PHE A 107 9.07 24.13 0.54
C PHE A 107 10.22 25.06 0.95
N GLY A 108 9.88 26.07 1.73
CA GLY A 108 10.86 26.91 2.40
C GLY A 108 11.57 26.09 3.47
N PHE A 109 12.76 25.60 3.15
CA PHE A 109 13.70 25.08 4.14
C PHE A 109 14.04 26.26 5.07
N ARG A 110 13.45 26.29 6.27
CA ARG A 110 13.81 27.28 7.29
C ARG A 110 15.19 26.91 7.80
N ILE A 111 16.21 27.49 7.20
CA ILE A 111 17.54 27.54 7.79
C ILE A 111 17.36 28.30 9.12
N THR A 112 17.37 27.56 10.22
CA THR A 112 17.31 28.13 11.56
C THR A 112 18.47 29.09 11.73
N ARG A 113 18.21 30.24 12.36
CA ARG A 113 19.17 31.34 12.58
C ARG A 113 20.49 30.86 13.20
N ASP A 114 20.44 29.79 14.00
CA ASP A 114 21.60 29.07 14.55
C ASP A 114 22.58 28.50 13.52
N LEU A 115 22.13 28.11 12.32
CA LEU A 115 23.03 27.65 11.24
C LEU A 115 23.67 28.83 10.51
N LEU A 116 23.01 29.99 10.46
CA LEU A 116 23.57 31.22 9.89
C LEU A 116 24.64 31.81 10.82
N ASP A 117 24.38 31.85 12.13
CA ASP A 117 25.34 32.35 13.12
C ASP A 117 26.60 31.46 13.22
N LYS A 118 26.52 30.17 12.84
CA LYS A 118 27.70 29.29 12.78
C LYS A 118 28.48 29.38 11.46
N LEU A 119 27.86 29.91 10.40
CA LEU A 119 28.51 30.05 9.11
C LEU A 119 29.29 31.37 8.99
N ASP A 120 28.77 32.47 9.58
CA ASP A 120 29.45 33.78 9.57
C ASP A 120 30.67 33.85 10.50
N ASN A 121 30.76 32.98 11.51
CA ASN A 121 31.86 33.00 12.49
C ASN A 121 33.05 32.09 12.12
N GLY A 122 33.13 31.58 10.89
CA GLY A 122 33.89 30.37 10.59
C GLY A 122 35.17 30.46 9.76
N TRP A 123 35.50 31.57 9.07
CA TRP A 123 36.63 31.56 8.11
C TRP A 123 37.64 32.70 8.24
N GLU A 124 37.35 33.74 9.02
CA GLU A 124 38.28 34.86 9.18
C GLU A 124 38.45 35.19 10.66
N THR A 125 39.57 34.77 11.21
CA THR A 125 40.62 35.66 11.73
C THR A 125 41.50 34.87 12.69
N MET A 126 42.74 34.61 12.27
CA MET A 126 43.82 34.44 13.23
C MET A 126 44.06 35.80 13.91
N PRO A 127 44.05 35.90 15.24
CA PRO A 127 44.65 37.06 15.90
C PRO A 127 46.17 36.85 15.93
N VAL A 128 46.86 37.41 14.94
CA VAL A 128 48.26 37.83 15.11
C VAL A 128 48.22 39.11 15.94
N SER A 129 48.27 38.96 17.26
CA SER A 129 48.65 40.03 18.17
C SER A 129 49.83 39.57 19.00
N LYS A 130 51.01 40.04 18.57
CA LYS A 130 52.23 40.09 19.37
C LYS A 130 51.99 41.04 20.55
N THR A 131 51.84 40.51 21.76
CA THR A 131 52.03 41.28 23.00
C THR A 131 52.66 40.38 24.08
N THR A 132 53.96 40.60 24.24
CA THR A 132 54.72 40.73 25.49
C THR A 132 54.55 39.68 26.60
N MET A 133 55.64 38.94 26.80
CA MET A 133 55.94 38.09 27.96
C MET A 133 55.91 38.88 29.26
N THR A 134 55.24 38.33 30.28
CA THR A 134 55.85 37.87 31.55
C THR A 134 54.72 37.39 32.45
N THR A 135 54.53 36.06 32.54
CA THR A 135 53.92 35.22 33.60
C THR A 135 53.44 33.93 32.91
N GLN A 136 54.37 33.07 32.49
CA GLN A 136 54.08 31.95 31.58
C GLN A 136 54.28 30.56 32.18
N GLU A 137 54.68 30.44 33.45
CA GLU A 137 55.05 29.12 34.02
C GLU A 137 54.07 28.59 35.08
N GLN A 138 53.28 29.45 35.74
CA GLN A 138 52.28 28.99 36.73
C GLN A 138 50.89 28.67 36.12
N THR A 139 50.62 29.08 34.87
CA THR A 139 49.31 28.89 34.23
C THR A 139 49.17 27.52 33.53
N GLN A 140 50.27 26.84 33.20
CA GLN A 140 50.22 25.54 32.50
C GLN A 140 49.84 24.37 33.40
N ALA A 141 50.20 24.40 34.70
CA ALA A 141 49.85 23.35 35.65
C ALA A 141 48.34 23.31 35.96
N HIS A 142 47.70 24.49 36.12
CA HIS A 142 46.25 24.56 36.36
C HIS A 142 45.41 24.13 35.14
N LYS A 143 45.89 24.36 33.91
CA LYS A 143 45.19 23.99 32.68
C LYS A 143 45.14 22.48 32.44
N ALA A 144 46.20 21.75 32.85
CA ALA A 144 46.24 20.29 32.77
C ALA A 144 45.22 19.64 33.72
N GLN A 145 45.11 20.16 34.95
CA GLN A 145 44.18 19.62 35.95
C GLN A 145 42.72 19.89 35.57
N GLN A 146 42.42 21.07 35.02
CA GLN A 146 41.07 21.41 34.56
C GLN A 146 40.62 20.55 33.37
N THR A 147 41.54 20.13 32.51
CA THR A 147 41.23 19.30 31.33
C THR A 147 40.79 17.88 31.74
N GLN A 148 41.41 17.29 32.76
CA GLN A 148 41.02 15.96 33.26
C GLN A 148 39.62 15.95 33.88
N VAL A 149 39.25 16.99 34.64
CA VAL A 149 37.92 17.07 35.26
C VAL A 149 36.82 17.21 34.20
N VAL A 150 37.07 18.00 33.14
CA VAL A 150 36.12 18.15 32.02
C VAL A 150 35.97 16.84 31.24
N GLN A 151 37.05 16.10 30.99
CA GLN A 151 36.98 14.80 30.31
C GLN A 151 36.23 13.74 31.14
N ALA A 152 36.47 13.68 32.45
CA ALA A 152 35.76 12.75 33.33
C ALA A 152 34.26 13.06 33.39
N GLN A 153 33.88 14.34 33.45
CA GLN A 153 32.48 14.76 33.40
C GLN A 153 31.83 14.43 32.04
N ALA A 154 32.53 14.65 30.92
CA ALA A 154 32.01 14.32 29.60
C ALA A 154 31.78 12.80 29.43
N GLN A 155 32.68 11.96 29.95
CA GLN A 155 32.52 10.50 29.92
C GLN A 155 31.33 10.04 30.78
N ALA A 156 31.17 10.61 31.97
CA ALA A 156 30.03 10.30 32.84
C ALA A 156 28.70 10.69 32.18
N GLN A 157 28.65 11.85 31.50
CA GLN A 157 27.47 12.28 30.76
C GLN A 157 27.18 11.38 29.56
N ALA A 158 28.20 10.96 28.80
CA ALA A 158 28.03 10.06 27.67
C ALA A 158 27.48 8.68 28.12
N GLN A 159 27.98 8.14 29.23
CA GLN A 159 27.48 6.90 29.81
C GLN A 159 26.03 7.05 30.29
N ALA A 160 25.70 8.13 30.99
CA ALA A 160 24.34 8.40 31.43
C ALA A 160 23.36 8.50 30.25
N GLN A 161 23.76 9.14 29.15
CA GLN A 161 22.95 9.23 27.93
C GLN A 161 22.79 7.87 27.23
N ALA A 162 23.84 7.04 27.19
CA ALA A 162 23.77 5.69 26.62
C ALA A 162 22.84 4.77 27.43
N HIS A 163 22.88 4.85 28.75
CA HIS A 163 21.95 4.11 29.61
C HIS A 163 20.50 4.60 29.45
N ALA A 164 20.30 5.91 29.37
CA ALA A 164 18.97 6.49 29.16
C ALA A 164 18.37 6.11 27.79
N SER A 165 19.18 6.10 26.72
CA SER A 165 18.71 5.69 25.39
C SER A 165 18.41 4.20 25.31
N SER A 166 19.25 3.35 25.93
CA SER A 166 19.01 1.92 26.02
C SER A 166 17.72 1.58 26.81
N ALA A 167 17.49 2.28 27.93
CA ALA A 167 16.28 2.11 28.72
C ALA A 167 15.02 2.51 27.92
N ARG A 168 15.06 3.62 27.18
CA ARG A 168 13.97 4.04 26.29
C ARG A 168 13.71 3.03 25.18
N ALA A 169 14.76 2.52 24.53
CA ALA A 169 14.63 1.50 23.50
C ALA A 169 13.97 0.23 24.07
N SER A 170 14.37 -0.22 25.25
CA SER A 170 13.75 -1.39 25.91
C SER A 170 12.27 -1.17 26.21
N GLN A 171 11.88 0.02 26.67
CA GLN A 171 10.47 0.37 26.89
C GLN A 171 9.67 0.35 25.59
N GLN A 172 10.20 0.94 24.52
CA GLN A 172 9.57 0.91 23.19
C GLN A 172 9.40 -0.51 22.65
N HIS A 173 10.38 -1.39 22.85
CA HIS A 173 10.26 -2.81 22.48
C HIS A 173 9.15 -3.53 23.25
N LYS A 174 8.97 -3.24 24.54
CA LYS A 174 7.89 -3.82 25.36
C LYS A 174 6.52 -3.33 24.91
N GLU A 175 6.40 -2.05 24.57
CA GLU A 175 5.15 -1.48 24.06
C GLU A 175 4.79 -2.05 22.70
N THR A 176 5.73 -2.10 21.76
CA THR A 176 5.50 -2.68 20.43
C THR A 176 5.10 -4.15 20.51
N ALA A 177 5.75 -4.95 21.37
CA ALA A 177 5.35 -6.33 21.62
C ALA A 177 3.91 -6.45 22.16
N ARG A 178 3.49 -5.53 23.03
CA ARG A 178 2.11 -5.48 23.55
C ARG A 178 1.10 -5.15 22.44
N TYR A 179 1.41 -4.17 21.57
CA TYR A 179 0.52 -3.80 20.47
C TYR A 179 0.38 -4.94 19.45
N LEU A 180 1.47 -5.62 19.09
CA LEU A 180 1.41 -6.79 18.19
C LEU A 180 0.54 -7.91 18.76
N LYS A 181 0.58 -8.12 20.08
CA LYS A 181 -0.29 -9.09 20.76
C LYS A 181 -1.77 -8.67 20.72
N GLN A 182 -2.07 -7.39 20.83
CA GLN A 182 -3.44 -6.88 20.69
C GLN A 182 -3.95 -7.00 19.25
N GLU A 183 -3.12 -6.65 18.27
CA GLU A 183 -3.44 -6.72 16.85
C GLU A 183 -3.78 -8.15 16.41
N SER A 184 -2.97 -9.13 16.82
CA SER A 184 -3.26 -10.55 16.54
C SER A 184 -4.59 -11.03 17.16
N GLY A 185 -4.94 -10.54 18.34
CA GLY A 185 -6.22 -10.83 18.99
C GLY A 185 -7.41 -10.25 18.24
N GLU A 186 -7.31 -9.00 17.79
CA GLU A 186 -8.36 -8.35 17.00
C GLU A 186 -8.49 -8.98 15.61
N HIS A 187 -7.37 -9.36 14.98
CA HIS A 187 -7.40 -10.08 13.71
C HIS A 187 -8.17 -11.40 13.82
N ALA A 188 -7.93 -12.18 14.89
CA ALA A 188 -8.69 -13.42 15.13
C ALA A 188 -10.19 -13.17 15.36
N ARG A 189 -10.57 -12.07 16.01
CA ARG A 189 -11.98 -11.68 16.20
C ARG A 189 -12.65 -11.30 14.88
N VAL A 190 -11.98 -10.50 14.06
CA VAL A 190 -12.47 -10.12 12.73
C VAL A 190 -12.62 -11.35 11.85
N GLU A 191 -11.65 -12.26 11.88
CA GLU A 191 -11.71 -13.49 11.10
C GLU A 191 -12.86 -14.41 11.55
N ALA A 192 -13.05 -14.59 12.86
CA ALA A 192 -14.17 -15.36 13.41
C ALA A 192 -15.52 -14.75 13.02
N ARG A 193 -15.67 -13.43 13.13
CA ARG A 193 -16.91 -12.73 12.75
C ARG A 193 -17.16 -12.79 11.24
N THR A 194 -16.10 -12.71 10.43
CA THR A 194 -16.20 -12.86 8.98
C THR A 194 -16.65 -14.27 8.63
N ARG A 195 -16.08 -15.31 9.27
CA ARG A 195 -16.53 -16.70 9.08
C ARG A 195 -17.99 -16.90 9.49
N GLU A 196 -18.42 -16.27 10.60
CA GLU A 196 -19.82 -16.31 11.03
C GLU A 196 -20.76 -15.65 10.00
N LEU A 197 -20.41 -14.46 9.50
CA LEU A 197 -21.18 -13.77 8.47
C LEU A 197 -21.23 -14.58 7.17
N LEU A 198 -20.09 -15.13 6.74
CA LEU A 198 -20.03 -16.00 5.57
C LEU A 198 -20.91 -17.25 5.76
N ALA A 199 -20.86 -17.87 6.93
CA ALA A 199 -21.73 -19.00 7.25
C ALA A 199 -23.21 -18.59 7.22
N ARG A 200 -23.59 -17.44 7.77
CA ARG A 200 -24.99 -16.98 7.76
C ARG A 200 -25.47 -16.60 6.36
N GLU A 201 -24.67 -15.88 5.58
CA GLU A 201 -25.07 -15.31 4.30
C GLU A 201 -24.97 -16.31 3.14
N TYR A 202 -23.98 -17.20 3.16
CA TYR A 202 -23.76 -18.19 2.10
C TYR A 202 -24.34 -19.57 2.42
N THR A 203 -24.65 -19.87 3.69
CA THR A 203 -25.43 -21.06 4.07
C THR A 203 -26.92 -20.75 4.20
N ALA A 204 -27.33 -19.48 4.06
CA ALA A 204 -28.74 -19.17 3.82
C ALA A 204 -29.18 -19.99 2.60
N PRO A 205 -30.24 -20.83 2.70
CA PRO A 205 -30.70 -21.61 1.58
C PRO A 205 -30.94 -20.63 0.43
N LYS A 206 -30.21 -20.81 -0.68
CA LYS A 206 -30.38 -20.00 -1.89
C LYS A 206 -31.86 -20.08 -2.23
N LYS A 207 -32.64 -19.07 -1.82
CA LYS A 207 -34.06 -19.00 -2.13
C LYS A 207 -34.13 -19.15 -3.63
N GLN A 208 -34.91 -20.11 -4.11
CA GLN A 208 -35.05 -20.30 -5.54
C GLN A 208 -35.44 -18.95 -6.11
N VAL A 209 -34.69 -18.50 -7.12
CA VAL A 209 -34.98 -17.21 -7.75
C VAL A 209 -36.41 -17.32 -8.28
N PRO A 210 -37.32 -16.42 -7.87
CA PRO A 210 -38.69 -16.51 -8.33
C PRO A 210 -38.75 -16.24 -9.85
N CYS A 211 -39.80 -16.75 -10.49
CA CYS A 211 -40.07 -16.53 -11.92
C CYS A 211 -38.97 -17.04 -12.89
N VAL A 212 -38.20 -18.07 -12.52
CA VAL A 212 -37.13 -18.61 -13.38
C VAL A 212 -37.68 -19.15 -14.70
N SER A 213 -38.87 -19.73 -14.70
CA SER A 213 -39.47 -20.32 -15.91
C SER A 213 -39.89 -19.25 -16.92
N GLU A 214 -40.53 -18.19 -16.43
CA GLU A 214 -41.02 -17.03 -17.18
C GLU A 214 -39.85 -16.20 -17.70
N ARG A 215 -38.80 -16.05 -16.88
CA ARG A 215 -37.54 -15.40 -17.30
C ARG A 215 -36.92 -16.15 -18.47
N ARG A 216 -36.81 -17.49 -18.39
CA ARG A 216 -36.24 -18.30 -19.46
C ARG A 216 -37.08 -18.19 -20.74
N ALA A 217 -38.40 -18.33 -20.62
CA ALA A 217 -39.32 -18.19 -21.76
C ALA A 217 -39.20 -16.80 -22.43
N CYS A 218 -39.07 -15.74 -21.64
CA CYS A 218 -38.84 -14.38 -22.13
C CYS A 218 -37.52 -14.27 -22.91
N VAL A 219 -36.42 -14.72 -22.32
CA VAL A 219 -35.09 -14.69 -22.96
C VAL A 219 -35.05 -15.55 -24.22
N ASP A 220 -35.64 -16.73 -24.18
CA ASP A 220 -35.67 -17.65 -25.32
C ASP A 220 -36.52 -17.08 -26.46
N CYS A 221 -37.63 -16.39 -26.15
CA CYS A 221 -38.38 -15.66 -27.18
C CYS A 221 -37.55 -14.56 -27.83
N TYR A 222 -36.84 -13.74 -27.04
CA TYR A 222 -35.97 -12.69 -27.57
C TYR A 222 -34.88 -13.25 -28.49
N ARG A 223 -34.32 -14.43 -28.14
CA ARG A 223 -33.33 -15.12 -28.97
C ARG A 223 -33.91 -15.60 -30.30
N LEU A 224 -35.14 -16.13 -30.29
CA LEU A 224 -35.80 -16.65 -31.48
C LEU A 224 -36.35 -15.55 -32.42
N HIS A 225 -36.63 -14.36 -31.89
CA HIS A 225 -37.32 -13.29 -32.62
C HIS A 225 -36.59 -11.94 -32.55
N ALA A 226 -35.26 -11.92 -32.69
CA ALA A 226 -34.44 -10.71 -32.51
C ALA A 226 -34.97 -9.47 -33.26
N GLU A 227 -35.38 -9.59 -34.53
CA GLU A 227 -35.84 -8.45 -35.34
C GLU A 227 -37.28 -7.99 -35.05
N LYS A 228 -38.13 -8.86 -34.50
CA LYS A 228 -39.56 -8.58 -34.24
C LYS A 228 -39.94 -8.83 -32.77
N ALA A 229 -38.96 -8.66 -31.88
CA ALA A 229 -39.10 -9.08 -30.50
C ALA A 229 -40.19 -8.32 -29.75
N ALA A 230 -40.35 -7.03 -30.04
CA ALA A 230 -41.35 -6.18 -29.40
C ALA A 230 -42.80 -6.70 -29.60
N GLU A 231 -43.12 -7.16 -30.81
CA GLU A 231 -44.46 -7.65 -31.14
C GLU A 231 -44.64 -9.12 -30.76
N ARG A 232 -43.64 -9.96 -31.06
CA ARG A 232 -43.76 -11.43 -30.90
C ARG A 232 -43.52 -11.90 -29.47
N CYS A 233 -42.72 -11.20 -28.68
CA CYS A 233 -42.38 -11.59 -27.31
C CYS A 233 -43.20 -10.88 -26.24
N ARG A 234 -44.17 -10.05 -26.62
CA ARG A 234 -45.04 -9.34 -25.68
C ARG A 234 -45.68 -10.25 -24.64
N GLY A 235 -46.20 -11.42 -25.06
CA GLY A 235 -46.82 -12.38 -24.15
C GLY A 235 -45.85 -12.95 -23.09
N ALA A 236 -44.61 -13.25 -23.49
CA ALA A 236 -43.59 -13.77 -22.57
C ALA A 236 -43.09 -12.68 -21.61
N VAL A 237 -42.99 -11.43 -22.09
CA VAL A 237 -42.66 -10.26 -21.27
C VAL A 237 -43.77 -9.96 -20.26
N ASP A 238 -45.03 -10.00 -20.68
CA ASP A 238 -46.19 -9.78 -19.80
C ASP A 238 -46.33 -10.88 -18.74
N ALA A 239 -46.01 -12.14 -19.09
CA ALA A 239 -45.98 -13.24 -18.12
C ALA A 239 -44.88 -13.04 -17.07
N TYR A 240 -43.67 -12.68 -17.51
CA TYR A 240 -42.56 -12.40 -16.60
C TYR A 240 -42.83 -11.19 -15.71
N SER A 241 -43.42 -10.12 -16.24
CA SER A 241 -43.73 -8.90 -15.47
C SER A 241 -44.80 -9.15 -14.40
N LYS A 242 -45.84 -9.93 -14.72
CA LYS A 242 -46.87 -10.34 -13.75
C LYS A 242 -46.28 -11.17 -12.61
N CYS A 243 -45.44 -12.15 -12.92
CA CYS A 243 -44.78 -12.97 -11.91
C CYS A 243 -43.84 -12.12 -11.03
N ALA A 244 -43.02 -11.26 -11.64
CA ALA A 244 -42.14 -10.38 -10.87
C ALA A 244 -42.92 -9.43 -9.94
N TYR A 245 -44.08 -8.94 -10.39
CA TYR A 245 -44.93 -8.07 -9.59
C TYR A 245 -45.61 -8.81 -8.42
N SER A 246 -46.10 -10.04 -8.62
CA SER A 246 -46.67 -10.84 -7.52
C SER A 246 -45.65 -11.13 -6.44
N GLU A 247 -44.44 -11.52 -6.84
CA GLU A 247 -43.35 -11.83 -5.91
C GLU A 247 -42.88 -10.60 -5.14
N LEU A 248 -42.79 -9.45 -5.80
CA LEU A 248 -42.49 -8.18 -5.14
C LEU A 248 -43.57 -7.82 -4.10
N LYS A 249 -44.85 -8.01 -4.46
CA LYS A 249 -45.98 -7.77 -3.56
C LYS A 249 -45.93 -8.68 -2.33
N ASP A 250 -45.54 -9.94 -2.51
CA ASP A 250 -45.41 -10.90 -1.42
C ASP A 250 -44.27 -10.52 -0.46
N VAL A 251 -43.11 -10.12 -0.99
CA VAL A 251 -41.99 -9.61 -0.18
C VAL A 251 -42.41 -8.40 0.64
N TRP A 252 -43.07 -7.41 0.01
CA TRP A 252 -43.55 -6.22 0.72
C TRP A 252 -44.57 -6.57 1.81
N THR A 253 -45.44 -7.55 1.54
CA THR A 253 -46.42 -8.01 2.51
C THR A 253 -45.79 -8.74 3.69
N GLN A 254 -44.68 -9.47 3.47
CA GLN A 254 -43.92 -10.11 4.54
C GLN A 254 -43.18 -9.09 5.39
N GLU A 255 -42.52 -8.10 4.79
CA GLU A 255 -41.82 -7.04 5.54
C GLU A 255 -42.77 -6.20 6.39
N MET A 256 -43.97 -5.90 5.90
CA MET A 256 -44.96 -5.12 6.67
C MET A 256 -45.62 -5.89 7.83
N LYS A 257 -45.43 -7.21 7.89
CA LYS A 257 -45.93 -8.07 8.97
C LYS A 257 -44.87 -8.37 10.03
N ALA A 258 -43.60 -8.13 9.74
CA ALA A 258 -42.46 -8.37 10.62
C ALA A 258 -42.13 -7.13 11.46
#